data_AF-A0A0B1STY2-F1
#
_entry.id   AF-A0A0B1STY2-F1
#
_cell.length_a   1.000
_cell.length_b   1.000
_cell.length_c   1.000
_cell.angle_alpha   90.00
_cell.angle_beta   90.00
_cell.angle_gamma   90.00
#
_symmetry.space_group_name_H-M   'P 1'
#
loop_
_entity.id
_entity.type
_entity.pdbx_description
1 polymer ?
#
loop_
_entity_poly.entity_id
_entity_poly.type
_entity_poly.pdbx_seq_one_letter_code
_entity_poly.pdbx_strand_id
1 'polypeptide(L)'
;ISTSQSISIDNEIVGDPDIECLDEEIRIWVKTRKPFAGRIYAKGKADNEECYKDDFARERTQKPHFDLRFGICGMRSLRSVSTYTEPLCNPSMVYLLTCYFFPSIFRDTLP
;
A
#
# COMPACT_ATOMS: atom_id res chain seq x y z
N ILE A 1 -26.88 13.89 -20.83
CA ILE A 1 -27.18 12.66 -20.05
C ILE A 1 -25.83 12.05 -19.69
N SER A 2 -25.31 12.37 -18.51
CA SER A 2 -24.05 11.80 -18.02
C SER A 2 -24.40 10.46 -17.40
N THR A 3 -24.18 9.38 -18.16
CA THR A 3 -24.30 8.02 -17.65
C THR A 3 -23.18 7.80 -16.64
N SER A 4 -23.47 7.99 -15.36
CA SER A 4 -22.66 7.48 -14.26
C SER A 4 -22.69 5.95 -14.35
N GLN A 5 -21.78 5.39 -15.15
CA GLN A 5 -21.48 3.97 -15.14
C GLN A 5 -21.03 3.66 -13.71
N SER A 6 -21.89 3.00 -12.95
CA SER A 6 -21.49 2.34 -11.72
C SER A 6 -20.39 1.38 -12.12
N ILE A 7 -19.14 1.73 -11.83
CA ILE A 7 -18.01 0.81 -11.96
C ILE A 7 -18.30 -0.28 -10.94
N SER A 8 -18.89 -1.38 -11.38
CA SER A 8 -19.01 -2.58 -10.57
C SER A 8 -17.60 -3.10 -10.35
N ILE A 9 -17.00 -2.71 -9.22
CA ILE A 9 -15.71 -3.23 -8.77
C ILE A 9 -15.99 -4.67 -8.30
N ASP A 10 -16.15 -5.59 -9.24
CA ASP A 10 -16.39 -7.01 -9.01
C ASP A 10 -15.06 -7.76 -8.78
N ASN A 11 -14.11 -7.07 -8.15
CA ASN A 11 -12.81 -7.61 -7.81
C ASN A 11 -12.51 -7.28 -6.35
N GLU A 12 -12.40 -8.32 -5.55
CA GLU A 12 -12.06 -8.22 -4.13
C GLU A 12 -10.56 -8.47 -3.94
N ILE A 13 -10.01 -7.82 -2.92
CA ILE A 13 -8.68 -8.12 -2.41
C ILE A 13 -8.79 -9.39 -1.58
N VAL A 14 -7.91 -10.34 -1.86
CA VAL A 14 -7.91 -11.65 -1.22
C VAL A 14 -6.86 -11.63 -0.12
N GLY A 15 -7.33 -11.57 1.13
CA GLY A 15 -6.48 -11.52 2.32
C GLY A 15 -5.69 -10.22 2.46
N ASP A 16 -4.59 -10.29 3.21
CA ASP A 16 -3.70 -9.16 3.42
C ASP A 16 -2.66 -9.05 2.30
N PRO A 17 -2.23 -7.82 1.95
CA PRO A 17 -1.15 -7.62 0.99
C PRO A 17 0.17 -8.17 1.52
N ASP A 18 0.99 -8.72 0.63
CA ASP A 18 2.37 -9.07 0.96
C ASP A 18 3.20 -7.77 0.97
N ILE A 19 3.95 -7.50 2.04
CA ILE A 19 4.73 -6.27 2.21
C ILE A 19 6.20 -6.62 2.44
N GLU A 20 7.08 -5.98 1.69
CA GLU A 20 8.53 -6.05 1.90
C GLU A 20 9.05 -4.65 2.20
N CYS A 21 9.67 -4.49 3.37
CA CYS A 21 10.33 -3.26 3.79
C CYS A 21 11.82 -3.37 3.44
N LEU A 22 12.27 -2.62 2.45
CA LEU A 22 13.68 -2.48 2.08
C LEU A 22 14.27 -1.23 2.73
N ASP A 23 15.57 -0.99 2.57
CA ASP A 23 16.25 0.16 3.21
C ASP A 23 15.78 1.53 2.69
N GLU A 24 15.42 1.61 1.40
CA GLU A 24 15.06 2.87 0.73
C GLU A 24 13.60 2.90 0.24
N GLU A 25 12.91 1.76 0.22
CA GLU A 25 11.55 1.65 -0.34
C GLU A 25 10.72 0.55 0.35
N ILE A 26 9.40 0.65 0.18
CA ILE A 26 8.45 -0.40 0.51
C ILE A 26 7.94 -0.99 -0.79
N ARG A 27 7.90 -2.31 -0.88
CA ARG A 27 7.23 -3.03 -1.96
C ARG A 27 5.97 -3.70 -1.44
N ILE A 28 4.89 -3.51 -2.17
CA ILE A 28 3.57 -3.99 -1.81
C ILE A 28 3.06 -4.85 -2.96
N TRP A 29 2.60 -6.06 -2.64
CA TRP A 29 1.85 -6.89 -3.57
C TRP A 29 0.45 -7.13 -3.05
N VAL A 30 -0.54 -6.74 -3.84
CA VAL A 30 -1.95 -6.95 -3.51
C VAL A 30 -2.43 -8.17 -4.28
N LYS A 31 -3.02 -9.15 -3.59
CA LYS A 31 -3.65 -10.31 -4.24
C LYS A 31 -5.11 -9.97 -4.53
N THR A 32 -5.54 -10.10 -5.77
CA THR A 32 -6.92 -9.86 -6.19
C THR A 32 -7.54 -11.13 -6.75
N ARG A 33 -8.85 -11.32 -6.53
CA ARG A 33 -9.55 -12.53 -6.99
C ARG A 33 -9.54 -12.66 -8.52
N LYS A 34 -9.72 -11.55 -9.21
CA LYS A 34 -9.68 -11.43 -10.68
C LYS A 34 -8.49 -10.56 -11.09
N PRO A 35 -8.07 -10.61 -12.36
CA PRO A 35 -7.08 -9.68 -12.90
C PRO A 35 -7.42 -8.23 -12.55
N PHE A 36 -6.47 -7.52 -11.96
CA PHE A 36 -6.64 -6.12 -11.58
C PHE A 36 -6.41 -5.23 -12.81
N ALA A 37 -7.41 -4.41 -13.13
CA ALA A 37 -7.34 -3.44 -14.23
C ALA A 37 -7.79 -2.07 -13.70
N GLY A 38 -6.96 -1.48 -12.86
CA GLY A 38 -7.22 -0.20 -12.23
C GLY A 38 -5.93 0.51 -11.86
N ARG A 39 -6.06 1.56 -11.04
CA ARG A 39 -4.94 2.35 -10.53
C ARG A 39 -4.77 2.09 -9.03
N ILE A 40 -3.53 1.84 -8.61
CA ILE A 40 -3.14 1.84 -7.19
C ILE A 40 -2.46 3.18 -6.92
N TYR A 41 -2.78 3.83 -5.80
CA TYR A 41 -2.19 5.12 -5.45
C TYR A 41 -2.08 5.31 -3.94
N ALA A 42 -1.10 6.11 -3.51
CA ALA A 42 -0.98 6.54 -2.13
C ALA A 42 -2.13 7.48 -1.76
N LYS A 43 -2.72 7.28 -0.58
CA LYS A 43 -3.88 8.06 -0.11
C LYS A 43 -3.60 9.57 -0.17
N GLY A 44 -4.47 10.32 -0.85
CA GLY A 44 -4.34 11.77 -1.00
C GLY A 44 -3.25 12.22 -1.99
N LYS A 45 -2.69 11.29 -2.77
CA LYS A 45 -1.66 11.54 -3.80
C LYS A 45 -2.01 10.93 -5.16
N ALA A 46 -3.31 10.76 -5.45
CA ALA A 46 -3.80 10.18 -6.70
C ALA A 46 -3.41 10.99 -7.96
N ASP A 47 -3.17 12.30 -7.80
CA ASP A 47 -2.80 13.21 -8.87
C ASP A 47 -1.29 13.28 -9.11
N ASN A 48 -0.46 12.67 -8.25
CA ASN A 48 0.99 12.65 -8.42
C ASN A 48 1.43 11.36 -9.11
N GLU A 49 2.06 11.49 -10.27
CA GLU A 49 2.54 10.37 -11.10
C GLU A 49 3.54 9.48 -10.35
N GLU A 50 4.33 10.04 -9.43
CA GLU A 50 5.27 9.26 -8.61
C GLU A 50 4.58 8.43 -7.51
N CYS A 51 3.29 8.65 -7.29
CA CYS A 51 2.52 8.07 -6.19
C CYS A 51 1.35 7.22 -6.65
N TYR A 52 1.28 6.90 -7.95
CA TYR A 52 0.33 5.95 -8.49
C TYR A 52 0.96 5.04 -9.52
N LYS A 53 0.30 3.92 -9.78
CA LYS A 53 0.61 3.01 -10.88
C LYS A 53 -0.70 2.51 -11.48
N ASP A 54 -0.84 2.58 -12.80
CA ASP A 54 -2.08 2.25 -13.52
C ASP A 54 -1.89 1.34 -14.75
N ASP A 55 -0.66 0.87 -14.99
CA ASP A 55 -0.34 -0.06 -16.08
C ASP A 55 -0.95 -1.46 -15.92
N PHE A 56 -1.58 -1.74 -14.78
CA PHE A 56 -2.14 -3.05 -14.45
C PHE A 56 -3.23 -3.52 -15.43
N ALA A 57 -3.94 -2.58 -16.07
CA ALA A 57 -4.90 -2.91 -17.11
C ALA A 57 -4.27 -3.63 -18.32
N ARG A 58 -2.99 -3.35 -18.62
CA ARG A 58 -2.21 -4.03 -19.66
C ARG A 58 -1.63 -5.34 -19.16
N GLU A 59 -1.14 -5.36 -17.93
CA GLU A 59 -0.53 -6.55 -17.32
C GLU A 59 -1.53 -7.68 -17.08
N ARG A 60 -2.80 -7.36 -16.81
CA ARG A 60 -3.86 -8.33 -16.45
C ARG A 60 -3.41 -9.30 -15.35
N THR A 61 -2.66 -8.79 -14.38
CA THR A 61 -2.12 -9.57 -13.25
C THR A 61 -3.14 -9.68 -12.12
N GLN A 62 -3.15 -10.81 -11.41
CA GLN A 62 -3.89 -10.99 -10.15
C GLN A 62 -3.05 -10.63 -8.92
N LYS A 63 -1.77 -10.27 -9.14
CA LYS A 63 -0.84 -9.84 -8.10
C LYS A 63 -0.16 -8.54 -8.53
N PRO A 64 -0.90 -7.42 -8.66
CA PRO A 64 -0.30 -6.12 -8.92
C PRO A 64 0.73 -5.76 -7.82
N HIS A 65 1.84 -5.17 -8.25
CA HIS A 65 2.93 -4.73 -7.39
C HIS A 65 3.08 -3.21 -7.45
N PHE A 66 3.32 -2.61 -6.29
CA PHE A 66 3.49 -1.18 -6.15
C PHE A 66 4.65 -0.87 -5.21
N ASP A 67 5.50 0.04 -5.65
CA ASP A 67 6.80 0.33 -5.05
C ASP A 67 6.79 1.81 -4.61
N LEU A 68 7.14 2.07 -3.36
CA LEU A 68 7.07 3.39 -2.76
C LEU A 68 8.37 3.70 -2.02
N ARG A 69 9.15 4.67 -2.51
CA ARG A 69 10.40 5.10 -1.85
C ARG A 69 10.13 5.88 -0.57
N PHE A 70 10.94 5.72 0.47
CA PHE A 70 10.76 6.53 1.67
C PHE A 70 10.91 8.03 1.40
N GLY A 71 10.11 8.84 2.09
CA GLY A 71 10.15 10.31 1.99
C GLY A 71 9.31 10.90 0.84
N ILE A 72 8.80 10.08 -0.08
CA ILE A 72 7.83 10.53 -1.10
C ILE A 72 6.39 10.21 -0.71
N CYS A 73 5.43 10.70 -1.48
CA CYS A 73 3.99 10.37 -1.35
C CYS A 73 3.37 10.59 0.04
N GLY A 74 3.94 11.50 0.84
CA GLY A 74 3.43 11.81 2.18
C GLY A 74 3.77 10.77 3.24
N MET A 75 4.71 9.85 2.96
CA MET A 75 5.28 8.97 3.98
C MET A 75 5.93 9.81 5.07
N ARG A 76 5.63 9.47 6.33
CA ARG A 76 6.19 10.12 7.50
C ARG A 76 6.96 9.10 8.32
N SER A 77 8.21 9.40 8.62
CA SER A 77 8.96 8.69 9.64
C SER A 77 8.44 9.14 11.00
N LEU A 78 7.88 8.22 11.77
CA LEU A 78 7.48 8.46 13.15
C LEU A 78 8.45 7.69 14.06
N ARG A 79 9.03 8.39 15.03
CA ARG A 79 9.72 7.74 16.15
C ARG A 79 8.65 7.43 17.19
N SER A 80 8.24 6.17 17.31
CA SER A 80 7.35 5.74 18.38
C SER A 80 8.16 5.27 19.59
N VAL A 81 7.82 5.79 20.77
CA VAL A 81 7.91 5.03 22.03
C VAL A 81 6.53 4.38 22.16
N SER A 82 6.48 3.06 22.11
CA SER A 82 5.24 2.28 21.96
C SER A 82 4.06 2.83 22.78
N THR A 83 2.94 3.09 22.12
CA THR A 83 1.60 3.01 22.73
C THR A 83 0.68 2.49 21.64
N TYR A 84 0.25 1.22 21.79
CA TYR A 84 -0.62 0.55 20.83
C TYR A 84 -1.89 1.37 20.62
N THR A 85 -2.09 1.86 19.40
CA THR A 85 -3.39 2.38 18.96
C THR A 85 -3.82 1.52 17.79
N GLU A 86 -4.87 0.72 18.01
CA GLU A 86 -5.46 -0.13 17.00
C GLU A 86 -5.99 0.73 15.84
N PRO A 87 -5.67 0.43 14.57
CA PRO A 87 -6.30 1.13 13.46
C PRO A 87 -7.72 0.59 13.27
N LEU A 88 -8.70 1.41 13.62
CA LEU A 88 -10.11 1.25 13.23
C LEU A 88 -10.20 1.15 11.70
N CYS A 89 -10.53 -0.04 11.18
CA CYS A 89 -10.74 -0.29 9.76
C CYS A 89 -12.07 0.35 9.32
N ASN A 90 -12.00 1.46 8.58
CA ASN A 90 -13.17 2.08 7.94
C ASN A 90 -13.45 1.36 6.61
N PRO A 91 -14.72 1.23 6.14
CA PRO A 91 -15.11 0.36 5.02
C PRO A 91 -14.74 0.88 3.61
N SER A 92 -13.72 1.73 3.49
CA SER A 92 -13.14 2.13 2.20
C SER A 92 -11.77 1.47 2.07
N MET A 93 -11.47 0.80 0.94
CA MET A 93 -10.22 0.07 0.62
C MET A 93 -8.94 0.89 0.86
N VAL A 94 -8.58 1.11 2.11
CA VAL A 94 -7.44 1.93 2.53
C VAL A 94 -6.67 1.10 3.55
N TYR A 95 -5.53 0.56 3.11
CA TYR A 95 -4.62 -0.19 3.97
C TYR A 95 -3.63 0.80 4.60
N LEU A 96 -3.52 0.77 5.93
CA LEU A 96 -2.48 1.51 6.65
C LEU A 96 -1.25 0.60 6.76
N LEU A 97 -0.20 0.95 6.02
CA LEU A 97 1.05 0.18 5.97
C LEU A 97 2.08 0.84 6.90
N THR A 98 2.74 0.05 7.74
CA THR A 98 3.79 0.52 8.66
C THR A 98 5.00 -0.42 8.61
N CYS A 99 6.17 0.12 8.26
CA CYS A 99 7.45 -0.58 8.33
C CYS A 99 8.19 -0.18 9.61
N TYR A 100 8.65 -1.16 10.39
CA TYR A 100 9.44 -0.95 11.60
C TYR A 100 10.91 -1.23 11.32
N PHE A 101 11.76 -0.22 11.49
CA PHE A 101 13.21 -0.36 11.40
C PHE A 101 13.80 -0.25 12.80
N PHE A 102 14.38 -1.34 13.29
CA PHE A 102 15.11 -1.33 14.56
C PHE A 102 16.53 -0.83 14.29
N PRO A 103 17.01 0.23 14.99
CA PRO A 103 18.40 0.63 14.88
C PRO A 103 19.29 -0.51 15.34
N SER A 104 20.37 -0.80 14.60
CA SER A 104 21.28 -1.93 14.79
C SER A 104 21.82 -2.08 16.22
N ILE A 105 21.84 -0.99 17.01
CA ILE A 105 22.22 -0.95 18.42
C ILE A 105 21.35 -1.87 19.30
N PHE A 106 20.08 -2.10 18.94
CA PHE A 106 19.19 -3.02 19.68
C PHE A 106 19.37 -4.49 19.29
N ARG A 107 20.12 -4.80 18.23
CA ARG A 107 20.34 -6.18 17.77
C ARG A 107 21.33 -6.93 18.65
N ASP A 108 22.27 -6.21 19.28
CA ASP A 108 23.29 -6.73 20.19
C ASP A 108 22.83 -6.83 21.66
N THR A 109 21.57 -6.50 21.97
CA THR A 109 21.01 -6.51 23.34
C THR A 109 19.86 -7.50 23.53
N LEU A 110 19.53 -8.32 22.52
CA LEU A 110 18.69 -9.50 22.75
C LEU A 110 19.57 -10.65 23.30
N PRO A 111 19.28 -11.18 24.51
CA PRO A 111 19.96 -12.35 25.06
C PRO A 111 19.60 -13.64 24.33
#